data_AF-A0A1J5P6E2-F1
#
_entry.id   AF-A0A1J5P6E2-F1
#
_cell.length_a   1.000
_cell.length_b   1.000
_cell.length_c   1.000
_cell.angle_alpha   90.00
_cell.angle_beta   90.00
_cell.angle_gamma   90.00
#
_symmetry.space_group_name_H-M   'P 1'
#
loop_
_entity.id
_entity.type
_entity.pdbx_description
1 polymer ?
#
loop_
_entity_poly.entity_id
_entity_poly.type
_entity_poly.pdbx_seq_one_letter_code
_entity_poly.pdbx_strand_id
1 'polypeptide(L)'
;MIAAIGAVLILCGILAFLVQIVVSIRNREALADLTGDPWNGRTLEWATSSPPPAYNFAFTPVVHSIDAWWDMKQNGYVRPTSGFIPIHMPRNTGAGVVLAGISVAVAFGLIWHIWWLAAGGFVTLVAVAIAHSFNRDRDFHVPVREVARVEAERTALLEQRA
;
A
#
# COMPACT_ATOMS: atom_id res chain seq x y z
N MET A 1 -11.42 24.06 -34.22
CA MET A 1 -11.14 22.82 -34.98
C MET A 1 -9.80 22.20 -34.58
N ILE A 2 -8.69 22.95 -34.57
CA ILE A 2 -7.37 22.45 -34.10
C ILE A 2 -7.42 21.94 -32.65
N ALA A 3 -8.09 22.67 -31.74
CA ALA A 3 -8.28 22.21 -30.37
C ALA A 3 -9.07 20.89 -30.24
N ALA A 4 -10.02 20.63 -31.14
CA ALA A 4 -10.78 19.38 -31.14
C ALA A 4 -9.92 18.19 -31.58
N ILE A 5 -9.00 18.39 -32.52
CA ILE A 5 -8.01 17.38 -32.93
C ILE A 5 -7.09 17.03 -31.75
N GLY A 6 -6.64 18.03 -31.00
CA GLY A 6 -5.88 17.81 -29.76
C GLY A 6 -6.65 16.99 -28.72
N ALA A 7 -7.94 17.28 -28.53
CA ALA A 7 -8.80 16.51 -27.62
C ALA A 7 -8.97 15.04 -28.04
N VAL A 8 -9.11 14.77 -29.35
CA VAL A 8 -9.18 13.39 -29.88
C VAL A 8 -7.85 12.64 -29.66
N LEU A 9 -6.71 13.31 -29.84
CA LEU A 9 -5.39 12.73 -29.54
C LEU A 9 -5.25 12.34 -28.06
N ILE A 10 -5.70 13.21 -27.15
CA ILE A 10 -5.70 12.91 -25.71
C ILE A 10 -6.61 11.71 -25.41
N LEU A 11 -7.80 11.65 -26.02
CA LEU A 11 -8.71 10.51 -25.87
C LEU A 11 -8.05 9.20 -26.31
N CYS A 12 -7.36 9.18 -27.47
CA CYS A 12 -6.60 8.02 -27.91
C CYS A 12 -5.51 7.62 -26.90
N GLY A 13 -4.82 8.59 -26.30
CA GLY A 13 -3.85 8.33 -25.23
C GLY A 13 -4.47 7.68 -23.99
N ILE A 14 -5.63 8.17 -23.54
CA ILE A 14 -6.38 7.58 -22.42
C ILE A 14 -6.80 6.15 -22.77
N LEU A 15 -7.31 5.90 -23.97
CA LEU A 15 -7.69 4.56 -24.41
C LEU A 15 -6.49 3.60 -24.45
N ALA A 16 -5.35 4.06 -24.96
CA ALA A 16 -4.11 3.27 -24.97
C ALA A 16 -3.66 2.91 -23.54
N PHE A 17 -3.75 3.85 -22.59
CA PHE A 17 -3.44 3.60 -21.18
C PHE A 17 -4.38 2.57 -20.56
N LEU A 18 -5.68 2.64 -20.83
CA LEU A 18 -6.65 1.64 -20.36
C LEU A 18 -6.35 0.25 -20.94
N VAL A 19 -6.05 0.16 -22.23
CA VAL A 19 -5.66 -1.10 -22.88
C VAL A 19 -4.39 -1.67 -22.24
N GLN A 20 -3.39 -0.82 -21.95
CA GLN A 20 -2.17 -1.23 -21.26
C GLN A 20 -2.50 -1.89 -19.91
N ILE A 21 -3.32 -1.24 -19.07
CA ILE A 21 -3.72 -1.81 -17.77
C ILE A 21 -4.41 -3.16 -17.94
N VAL A 22 -5.38 -3.25 -18.85
CA VAL A 22 -6.16 -4.48 -19.08
C VAL A 22 -5.25 -5.63 -19.53
N VAL A 23 -4.35 -5.39 -20.49
CA VAL A 23 -3.42 -6.40 -20.98
C VAL A 23 -2.42 -6.81 -19.89
N SER A 24 -1.90 -5.86 -19.11
CA SER A 24 -0.99 -6.15 -17.99
C SER A 24 -1.66 -7.01 -16.91
N ILE A 25 -2.91 -6.73 -16.55
CA ILE A 25 -3.64 -7.55 -15.56
C ILE A 25 -3.91 -8.95 -16.12
N ARG A 26 -4.31 -9.05 -17.39
CA ARG A 26 -4.57 -10.33 -18.05
C ARG A 26 -3.34 -11.23 -18.11
N ASN A 27 -2.16 -10.64 -18.34
CA ASN A 27 -0.89 -11.38 -18.51
C ASN A 27 -0.01 -11.37 -17.24
N ARG A 28 -0.58 -11.02 -16.07
CA ARG A 28 0.18 -10.79 -14.82
C ARG A 28 1.05 -11.96 -14.38
N GLU A 29 0.60 -13.19 -14.61
CA GLU A 29 1.33 -14.39 -14.17
C GLU A 29 2.58 -14.63 -15.01
N ALA A 30 2.52 -14.35 -16.31
CA ALA A 30 3.67 -14.45 -17.21
C ALA A 30 4.66 -13.29 -17.07
N LEU A 31 4.21 -12.15 -16.54
CA LEU A 31 4.98 -10.92 -16.37
C LEU A 31 5.39 -10.66 -14.91
N ALA A 32 5.20 -11.63 -14.03
CA ALA A 32 5.47 -11.47 -12.61
C ALA A 32 6.97 -11.30 -12.35
N ASP A 33 7.32 -10.30 -11.56
CA ASP A 33 8.68 -10.17 -11.03
C ASP A 33 8.86 -11.13 -9.85
N LEU A 34 9.88 -11.99 -9.94
CA LEU A 34 10.21 -12.98 -8.92
C LEU A 34 11.34 -12.52 -7.97
N THR A 35 11.97 -11.38 -8.25
CA THR A 35 13.13 -10.89 -7.49
C THR A 35 12.80 -9.83 -6.44
N GLY A 36 11.85 -8.94 -6.73
CA GLY A 36 11.69 -7.68 -5.99
C GLY A 36 12.39 -6.49 -6.65
N ASP A 37 13.31 -6.73 -7.59
CA ASP A 37 14.12 -5.69 -8.23
C ASP A 37 14.21 -5.88 -9.76
N PRO A 38 13.11 -5.65 -10.52
CA PRO A 38 13.09 -5.83 -11.96
C PRO A 38 13.93 -4.80 -12.73
N TRP A 39 14.31 -3.68 -12.10
CA TRP A 39 14.99 -2.56 -12.75
C TRP A 39 16.41 -2.29 -12.22
N ASN A 40 16.91 -3.12 -11.30
CA ASN A 40 18.15 -2.85 -10.57
C ASN A 40 18.11 -1.47 -9.86
N GLY A 41 17.01 -1.19 -9.16
CA GLY A 41 16.75 0.06 -8.45
C GLY A 41 17.73 0.36 -7.31
N ARG A 42 17.68 1.58 -6.78
CA ARG A 42 18.70 2.12 -5.86
C ARG A 42 18.24 2.25 -4.41
N THR A 43 16.94 2.24 -4.21
CA THR A 43 16.23 2.58 -2.97
C THR A 43 15.60 1.33 -2.34
N LEU A 44 15.19 1.41 -1.07
CA LEU A 44 14.83 0.25 -0.25
C LEU A 44 13.55 -0.48 -0.72
N GLU A 45 12.67 0.16 -1.49
CA GLU A 45 11.50 -0.50 -2.06
C GLU A 45 11.86 -1.62 -3.03
N TRP A 46 13.08 -1.61 -3.59
CA TRP A 46 13.60 -2.69 -4.43
C TRP A 46 14.30 -3.79 -3.63
N ALA A 47 14.41 -3.64 -2.31
CA ALA A 47 14.98 -4.63 -1.40
C ALA A 47 13.91 -5.57 -0.80
N THR A 48 12.62 -5.35 -1.06
CA THR A 48 11.49 -6.19 -0.63
C THR A 48 11.12 -7.23 -1.71
N SER A 49 10.30 -8.23 -1.37
CA SER A 49 9.70 -9.14 -2.37
C SER A 49 8.66 -8.44 -3.24
N SER A 50 8.31 -9.08 -4.36
CA SER A 50 7.19 -8.73 -5.22
C SER A 50 6.10 -9.82 -5.14
N PRO A 51 4.92 -9.54 -4.54
CA PRO A 51 4.55 -8.33 -3.80
C PRO A 51 5.26 -8.22 -2.43
N PRO A 52 5.32 -7.01 -1.84
CA PRO A 52 5.91 -6.82 -0.52
C PRO A 52 5.03 -7.48 0.56
N PRO A 53 5.64 -8.01 1.64
CA PRO A 53 4.88 -8.54 2.77
C PRO A 53 4.18 -7.41 3.50
N ALA A 54 3.11 -7.71 4.26
CA ALA A 54 2.33 -6.70 4.99
C ALA A 54 3.16 -5.85 5.96
N TYR A 55 4.29 -6.38 6.44
CA TYR A 55 5.22 -5.70 7.34
C TYR A 55 6.37 -4.98 6.63
N ASN A 56 6.43 -5.01 5.29
CA ASN A 56 7.52 -4.52 4.43
C ASN A 56 8.88 -5.19 4.69
N PHE A 57 9.49 -4.96 5.86
CA PHE A 57 10.80 -5.49 6.22
C PHE A 57 10.72 -6.29 7.53
N ALA A 58 11.24 -7.52 7.52
CA ALA A 58 11.31 -8.35 8.72
C ALA A 58 12.31 -7.82 9.76
N PHE A 59 13.34 -7.11 9.30
CA PHE A 59 14.32 -6.41 10.11
C PHE A 59 14.42 -4.96 9.65
N THR A 60 14.55 -4.02 10.59
CA THR A 60 14.74 -2.61 10.24
C THR A 60 16.06 -2.43 9.51
N PRO A 61 16.06 -1.92 8.25
CA PRO A 61 17.29 -1.73 7.50
C PRO A 61 18.14 -0.62 8.12
N VAL A 62 19.45 -0.85 8.19
CA VAL A 62 20.42 0.15 8.64
C VAL A 62 20.89 0.93 7.41
N VAL A 63 20.66 2.24 7.41
CA VAL A 63 20.91 3.11 6.25
C VAL A 63 22.16 3.94 6.48
N HIS A 64 23.10 3.88 5.52
CA HIS A 64 24.35 4.65 5.53
C HIS A 64 24.44 5.71 4.42
N SER A 65 23.56 5.65 3.42
CA SER A 65 23.54 6.54 2.26
C SER A 65 22.11 6.82 1.80
N ILE A 66 21.93 7.86 0.99
CA ILE A 66 20.64 8.18 0.36
C ILE A 66 20.14 7.04 -0.54
N ASP A 67 21.06 6.42 -1.28
CA ASP A 67 20.79 5.24 -2.12
C ASP A 67 21.12 3.97 -1.35
N ALA A 68 20.35 3.71 -0.29
CA ALA A 68 20.65 2.66 0.67
C ALA A 68 20.77 1.27 0.03
N TRP A 69 19.86 0.89 -0.87
CA TRP A 69 19.92 -0.43 -1.52
C TRP A 69 21.07 -0.55 -2.51
N TRP A 70 21.42 0.54 -3.19
CA TRP A 70 22.58 0.56 -4.09
C TRP A 70 23.89 0.36 -3.31
N ASP A 71 24.07 1.07 -2.20
CA ASP A 71 25.22 0.92 -1.31
C ASP A 71 25.30 -0.49 -0.73
N MET A 72 24.17 -1.03 -0.26
CA MET A 72 24.07 -2.41 0.23
C MET A 72 24.50 -3.44 -0.83
N LYS A 73 24.06 -3.27 -2.09
CA LYS A 73 24.48 -4.16 -3.19
C LYS A 73 25.98 -4.08 -3.47
N GLN A 74 26.55 -2.88 -3.48
CA GLN A 74 27.99 -2.69 -3.71
C GLN A 74 28.85 -3.29 -2.58
N ASN A 75 28.35 -3.25 -1.35
CA ASN A 75 29.02 -3.79 -0.18
C ASN A 75 28.71 -5.29 0.07
N GLY A 76 28.07 -5.97 -0.88
CA GLY A 76 27.81 -7.41 -0.80
C GLY A 76 26.82 -7.81 0.30
N TYR A 77 25.79 -6.98 0.53
CA TYR A 77 24.78 -7.23 1.55
C TYR A 77 24.14 -8.62 1.42
N VAL A 78 24.10 -9.35 2.55
CA VAL A 78 23.41 -10.63 2.67
C VAL A 78 22.18 -10.44 3.54
N ARG A 79 21.02 -10.83 3.00
CA ARG A 79 19.75 -10.74 3.72
C ARG A 79 19.73 -11.72 4.90
N PRO A 80 19.32 -11.30 6.11
CA PRO A 80 19.14 -12.20 7.25
C PRO A 80 18.04 -13.23 7.00
N THR A 81 18.33 -14.51 7.24
CA THR A 81 17.39 -15.64 7.04
C THR A 81 16.84 -16.21 8.35
N SER A 82 17.35 -15.76 9.50
CA SER A 82 16.99 -16.26 10.82
C SER A 82 16.96 -15.13 11.85
N GLY A 83 16.44 -15.41 13.06
CA GLY A 83 16.34 -14.42 14.13
C GLY A 83 15.09 -13.54 14.06
N PHE A 84 14.04 -13.98 13.37
CA PHE A 84 12.80 -13.21 13.24
C PHE A 84 12.11 -12.99 14.59
N ILE A 85 11.59 -11.77 14.77
CA ILE A 85 10.82 -11.35 15.95
C ILE A 85 9.35 -11.16 15.56
N PRO A 86 8.40 -11.28 16.51
CA PRO A 86 7.00 -10.97 16.22
C PRO A 86 6.87 -9.48 15.89
N ILE A 87 6.14 -9.16 14.82
CA ILE A 87 6.01 -7.79 14.31
C ILE A 87 4.65 -7.23 14.69
N HIS A 88 4.63 -6.09 15.38
CA HIS A 88 3.42 -5.35 15.72
C HIS A 88 2.83 -4.67 14.48
N MET A 89 1.53 -4.84 14.24
CA MET A 89 0.81 -4.30 13.10
C MET A 89 -0.54 -3.71 13.52
N PRO A 90 -0.96 -2.57 12.92
CA PRO A 90 -2.28 -2.01 13.15
C PRO A 90 -3.36 -2.83 12.44
N ARG A 91 -4.53 -2.93 13.06
CA ARG A 91 -5.72 -3.57 12.49
C ARG A 91 -6.46 -2.60 11.55
N ASN A 92 -7.04 -3.13 10.48
CA ASN A 92 -7.95 -2.37 9.63
C ASN A 92 -9.18 -1.89 10.41
N THR A 93 -9.60 -0.64 10.18
CA THR A 93 -10.82 -0.08 10.77
C THR A 93 -11.72 0.56 9.72
N GLY A 94 -13.03 0.28 9.81
CA GLY A 94 -14.05 0.92 8.98
C GLY A 94 -14.42 2.34 9.44
N ALA A 95 -13.89 2.81 10.57
CA ALA A 95 -14.25 4.10 11.15
C ALA A 95 -14.03 5.27 10.18
N GLY A 96 -12.95 5.23 9.39
CA GLY A 96 -12.68 6.26 8.38
C GLY A 96 -13.80 6.38 7.34
N VAL A 97 -14.32 5.25 6.82
CA VAL A 97 -15.41 5.23 5.84
C VAL A 97 -16.72 5.73 6.45
N VAL A 98 -17.01 5.34 7.69
CA VAL A 98 -18.21 5.79 8.40
C VAL A 98 -18.18 7.30 8.65
N LEU A 99 -17.06 7.83 9.18
CA LEU A 99 -16.89 9.26 9.42
C LEU A 99 -16.95 10.06 8.11
N ALA A 100 -16.37 9.55 7.03
CA ALA A 100 -16.47 10.17 5.70
C ALA A 100 -17.92 10.22 5.21
N GLY A 101 -18.68 9.12 5.32
CA GLY A 101 -20.09 9.07 4.94
C GLY A 101 -20.96 10.05 5.72
N ILE A 102 -20.75 10.17 7.04
CA ILE A 102 -21.44 11.17 7.87
C ILE A 102 -21.05 12.59 7.46
N SER A 103 -19.76 12.83 7.20
CA SER A 103 -19.26 14.14 6.75
C SER A 103 -19.91 14.58 5.43
N VAL A 104 -20.13 13.64 4.50
CA VAL A 104 -20.85 13.90 3.24
C VAL A 104 -22.30 14.34 3.52
N ALA A 105 -23.01 13.65 4.42
CA ALA A 105 -24.38 14.02 4.80
C ALA A 105 -24.45 15.41 5.47
N VAL A 106 -23.48 15.75 6.32
CA VAL A 106 -23.37 17.09 6.94
C VAL A 106 -23.13 18.16 5.88
N ALA A 107 -22.17 17.94 4.98
CA ALA A 107 -21.85 18.88 3.91
C ALA A 107 -23.07 19.11 2.99
N PHE A 108 -23.78 18.04 2.62
CA PHE A 108 -25.02 18.12 1.85
C PHE A 108 -26.09 18.96 2.59
N GLY A 109 -26.28 18.72 3.89
CA GLY A 109 -27.21 19.50 4.70
C GLY A 109 -26.88 21.00 4.75
N LEU A 110 -25.60 21.36 4.84
CA LEU A 110 -25.15 22.76 4.84
C LEU A 110 -25.40 23.45 3.49
N ILE A 111 -25.09 22.77 2.37
CA ILE A 111 -25.26 23.32 1.02
C ILE A 111 -26.73 23.63 0.72
N TRP A 112 -27.65 22.73 1.12
CA TRP A 112 -29.08 22.85 0.85
C TRP A 112 -29.88 23.51 1.97
N HIS A 113 -29.22 24.09 2.97
CA HIS A 113 -29.84 24.74 4.14
C HIS A 113 -30.79 23.82 4.93
N ILE A 114 -30.52 22.51 4.94
CA ILE A 114 -31.25 21.51 5.71
C ILE A 114 -30.62 21.43 7.11
N TRP A 115 -30.96 22.41 7.96
CA TRP A 115 -30.31 22.61 9.25
C TRP A 115 -30.43 21.43 10.22
N TRP A 116 -31.55 20.69 10.22
CA TRP A 116 -31.70 19.51 11.08
C TRP A 116 -30.73 18.38 10.70
N LEU A 117 -30.49 18.19 9.40
CA LEU A 117 -29.54 17.20 8.88
C LEU A 117 -28.10 17.62 9.19
N ALA A 118 -27.78 18.90 9.00
CA ALA A 118 -26.46 19.44 9.31
C ALA A 118 -26.14 19.33 10.81
N ALA A 119 -27.05 19.78 11.69
CA ALA A 119 -26.86 19.73 13.13
C ALA A 119 -26.83 18.29 13.66
N GLY A 120 -27.80 17.45 13.25
CA GLY A 120 -27.87 16.05 13.65
C GLY A 120 -26.68 15.23 13.15
N GLY A 121 -26.26 15.46 11.90
CA GLY A 121 -25.08 14.83 11.32
C GLY A 121 -23.79 15.25 12.01
N PHE A 122 -23.65 16.53 12.38
CA PHE A 122 -22.46 17.02 13.10
C PHE A 122 -22.36 16.41 14.51
N VAL A 123 -23.47 16.37 15.25
CA VAL A 123 -23.52 15.68 16.55
C VAL A 123 -23.16 14.21 16.41
N THR A 124 -23.72 13.53 15.38
CA THR A 124 -23.41 12.12 15.09
C THR A 124 -21.94 11.91 14.76
N LEU A 125 -21.34 12.80 13.95
CA LEU A 125 -19.93 12.76 13.58
C LEU A 125 -19.04 12.82 14.82
N VAL A 126 -19.30 13.80 15.70
CA VAL A 126 -18.55 13.97 16.96
C VAL A 126 -18.74 12.77 17.87
N ALA A 127 -19.96 12.27 18.02
CA ALA A 127 -20.26 11.11 18.86
C ALA A 127 -19.53 9.85 18.39
N VAL A 128 -19.54 9.57 17.08
CA VAL A 128 -18.85 8.41 16.49
C VAL A 128 -17.33 8.55 16.62
N ALA A 129 -16.78 9.75 16.41
CA ALA A 129 -15.35 9.99 16.59
C ALA A 129 -14.90 9.77 18.04
N ILE A 130 -15.69 10.27 19.01
CA ILE A 130 -15.45 10.05 20.45
C ILE A 130 -15.54 8.55 20.76
N ALA A 131 -16.60 7.86 20.34
CA ALA A 131 -16.79 6.43 20.57
C ALA A 131 -15.64 5.60 20.00
N HIS A 132 -15.16 5.92 18.79
CA HIS A 132 -14.02 5.25 18.18
C HIS A 132 -12.70 5.50 18.93
N SER A 133 -12.54 6.67 19.54
CA SER A 133 -11.38 6.99 20.39
C SER A 133 -11.21 6.00 21.55
N PHE A 134 -12.31 5.46 22.08
CA PHE A 134 -12.28 4.46 23.16
C PHE A 134 -11.95 3.03 22.71
N ASN A 135 -11.85 2.77 21.40
CA ASN A 135 -11.45 1.44 20.92
C ASN A 135 -9.98 1.15 21.26
N ARG A 136 -9.72 0.11 22.07
CA ARG A 136 -8.38 -0.30 22.52
C ARG A 136 -7.80 -1.49 21.76
N ASP A 137 -8.61 -2.27 21.06
CA ASP A 137 -8.16 -3.37 20.20
C ASP A 137 -7.89 -2.84 18.79
N ARG A 138 -6.71 -2.22 18.63
CA ARG A 138 -6.29 -1.58 17.37
C ARG A 138 -5.10 -2.26 16.72
N ASP A 139 -4.49 -3.21 17.39
CA ASP A 139 -3.23 -3.80 17.02
C ASP A 139 -3.24 -5.32 17.18
N PHE A 140 -2.36 -5.96 16.43
CA PHE A 140 -2.11 -7.38 16.52
C PHE A 140 -0.62 -7.64 16.24
N HIS A 141 -0.14 -8.81 16.63
CA HIS A 141 1.23 -9.23 16.32
C HIS A 141 1.19 -10.30 15.23
N VAL A 142 1.95 -10.08 14.16
CA VAL A 142 2.25 -11.12 13.17
C VAL A 142 3.22 -12.11 13.84
N PRO A 143 2.85 -13.39 13.97
CA PRO A 143 3.66 -14.35 14.69
C PRO A 143 4.94 -14.69 13.93
N VAL A 144 6.02 -14.99 14.65
CA VAL A 144 7.34 -15.33 14.10
C VAL A 144 7.27 -16.43 13.04
N ARG A 145 6.43 -17.45 13.25
CA ARG A 145 6.22 -18.55 12.31
C ARG A 145 5.75 -18.09 10.93
N GLU A 146 4.93 -17.04 10.89
CA GLU A 146 4.36 -16.51 9.66
C GLU A 146 5.38 -15.66 8.92
N VAL A 147 6.11 -14.80 9.65
CA VAL A 147 7.25 -14.05 9.10
C VAL A 147 8.29 -15.01 8.51
N ALA A 148 8.68 -16.05 9.27
CA ALA A 148 9.65 -17.04 8.81
C ALA A 148 9.18 -17.79 7.56
N ARG A 149 7.90 -18.14 7.47
CA ARG A 149 7.32 -18.81 6.29
C ARG A 149 7.40 -17.91 5.05
N VAL A 150 6.93 -16.67 5.16
CA VAL A 150 6.91 -15.70 4.05
C VAL A 150 8.33 -15.38 3.57
N GLU A 151 9.24 -15.17 4.50
CA GLU A 151 10.64 -14.90 4.19
C GLU A 151 11.37 -16.12 3.60
N ALA A 152 10.99 -17.34 3.96
CA ALA A 152 11.51 -18.58 3.37
C ALA A 152 10.99 -18.79 1.95
N GLU A 153 9.71 -18.50 1.69
CA GLU A 153 9.13 -18.50 0.34
C GLU A 153 9.89 -17.55 -0.58
N ARG A 154 10.21 -16.35 -0.09
CA ARG A 154 11.06 -15.40 -0.82
C ARG A 154 12.45 -15.97 -1.11
N THR A 155 13.11 -16.59 -0.14
CA THR A 155 14.43 -17.20 -0.35
C THR A 155 14.37 -18.29 -1.43
N ALA A 156 13.35 -19.17 -1.39
CA ALA A 156 13.17 -20.21 -2.39
C ALA A 156 12.96 -19.65 -3.81
N LEU A 157 12.23 -18.54 -3.96
CA LEU A 157 12.05 -17.86 -5.25
C LEU A 157 13.36 -17.28 -5.80
N LEU A 158 14.21 -16.73 -4.92
CA LEU A 158 15.52 -16.20 -5.32
C LEU A 158 16.48 -17.32 -5.73
N GLU A 159 16.46 -18.46 -5.03
CA GLU A 159 17.27 -19.63 -5.35
C GLU A 159 16.87 -20.29 -6.68
N GLN A 160 15.58 -20.32 -7.03
CA GLN A 160 15.11 -20.86 -8.33
C GLN A 160 15.63 -20.07 -9.55
N ARG A 161 16.12 -18.84 -9.34
CA ARG A 161 16.64 -17.96 -10.39
C ARG A 161 18.18 -17.93 -10.47
N ALA A 162 18.87 -18.34 -9.42
CA ALA A 162 20.34 -18.35 -9.34
C ALA A 162 20.94 -19.48 -10.18
#